data_AF-A0A7S2KLU4-F1
#
_entry.id   AF-A0A7S2KLU4-F1
#
_cell.length_a   1.000
_cell.length_b   1.000
_cell.length_c   1.000
_cell.angle_alpha   90.00
_cell.angle_beta   90.00
_cell.angle_gamma   90.00
#
_symmetry.space_group_name_H-M   'P 1'
#
loop_
_entity.id
_entity.type
_entity.pdbx_description
1 polymer ?
#
loop_
_entity_poly.entity_id
_entity_poly.type
_entity_poly.pdbx_seq_one_letter_code
_entity_poly.pdbx_strand_id
1 'polypeptide(L)'
;LKNGTDADYFVFNDKNIALCSNEEPNFLNFDNCKLSYEENACVSDRNSFVDVSLAITFNEDSLAQVKIASNRSIYAVSNLRYDGTNTGGTTTDAPEAYLQLPCMDRHPRSRWIPRSDLDASSCSNTLQASSVAALKHALEVSNDENPFLRDIISWNNRDEEGCAAEDKLAFGMLIMTSEGCWENVHPNYMGVYDFTNYAGIHPSSPSNITGFVDGILVYPDIHPMNYWEDLKYSSEITYVTRYGDKEIVDRFADTLELDDDPAVLVAIAQNTGKIMVKNKIHTSRGSGVLVCGSPNEVASDPLEDDYFDVVHQDSDCVGCLDAYGDYFAQKQSVWTMTLLGAEDQLCQKMAWALYELINTGTATNPHNTESNLYVYDTYTRNCFGNYFDIMKEMMFSPKMAEQFNFAMSSSQRFQFVLKNTTIYPDENYAREIMQLYTIGLHQLNDDGTPKRDEHGRVIRTYNNEDILSNARIFTGWDYTARRGNSEVLFRSHKSRMEPM
;
A
#
# COMPACT_ATOMS: atom_id res chain seq x y z
N LEU A 1 -16.27 -50.27 21.05
CA LEU A 1 -17.41 -50.27 20.10
C LEU A 1 -17.26 -48.98 19.29
N LYS A 2 -16.50 -48.95 18.18
CA LYS A 2 -16.95 -49.02 16.76
C LYS A 2 -18.32 -48.33 16.53
N ASN A 3 -18.57 -47.48 15.52
CA ASN A 3 -17.81 -46.96 14.37
C ASN A 3 -18.67 -45.90 13.64
N GLY A 4 -18.03 -44.86 13.09
CA GLY A 4 -18.27 -44.24 11.77
C GLY A 4 -19.51 -43.34 11.56
N THR A 5 -19.46 -42.23 10.81
CA THR A 5 -18.50 -41.77 9.80
C THR A 5 -18.62 -40.25 9.64
N ASP A 6 -17.60 -39.50 10.01
CA ASP A 6 -17.29 -38.22 9.37
C ASP A 6 -15.82 -38.32 8.96
N ALA A 7 -15.58 -38.24 7.65
CA ALA A 7 -14.24 -38.07 7.12
C ALA A 7 -13.86 -36.60 7.33
N ASP A 8 -13.53 -36.25 8.58
CA ASP A 8 -12.79 -35.04 8.86
C ASP A 8 -11.38 -35.24 8.31
N TYR A 9 -11.16 -34.73 7.10
CA TYR A 9 -9.82 -34.43 6.65
C TYR A 9 -9.32 -33.26 7.51
N PHE A 10 -8.69 -33.58 8.64
CA PHE A 10 -7.73 -32.66 9.26
C PHE A 10 -6.52 -32.61 8.35
N VAL A 11 -6.54 -31.71 7.36
CA VAL A 11 -5.31 -31.26 6.73
C VAL A 11 -4.68 -30.29 7.72
N PHE A 12 -3.83 -30.82 8.61
CA PHE A 12 -2.72 -30.05 9.16
C PHE A 12 -1.91 -29.59 7.94
N ASN A 13 -2.04 -28.32 7.57
CA ASN A 13 -1.16 -27.70 6.59
C ASN A 13 -0.37 -26.63 7.34
N ASP A 14 0.89 -26.95 7.62
CA ASP A 14 1.97 -26.04 8.02
C ASP A 14 2.21 -25.01 6.93
N LYS A 15 1.28 -24.09 6.78
CA LYS A 15 1.40 -22.97 5.86
C LYS A 15 1.52 -21.70 6.69
N ASN A 16 2.76 -21.48 7.16
CA ASN A 16 3.34 -20.16 7.42
C ASN A 16 3.29 -19.33 6.13
N ILE A 17 2.10 -19.00 5.64
CA ILE A 17 1.93 -18.04 4.57
C ILE A 17 1.42 -16.77 5.23
N ALA A 18 2.35 -16.01 5.81
CA ALA A 18 2.11 -14.61 6.11
C ALA A 18 1.90 -13.88 4.78
N LEU A 19 0.64 -13.69 4.36
CA LEU A 19 0.34 -13.02 3.10
C LEU A 19 0.36 -11.47 3.21
N CYS A 20 0.67 -10.91 4.38
CA CYS A 20 1.00 -9.50 4.60
C CYS A 20 2.20 -9.36 5.55
N SER A 21 3.41 -9.20 5.03
CA SER A 21 4.57 -8.69 5.78
C SER A 21 4.76 -7.17 5.64
N ASN A 22 3.77 -6.49 5.05
CA ASN A 22 3.90 -5.09 4.67
C ASN A 22 3.92 -4.17 5.90
N GLU A 23 5.00 -3.43 6.04
CA GLU A 23 5.18 -2.43 7.07
C GLU A 23 4.62 -1.06 6.64
N GLU A 24 4.24 -0.21 7.59
CA GLU A 24 3.88 1.16 7.27
C GLU A 24 5.10 1.94 6.73
N PRO A 25 4.94 2.75 5.67
CA PRO A 25 6.02 3.57 5.17
C PRO A 25 6.53 4.53 6.26
N ASN A 26 7.81 4.43 6.57
CA ASN A 26 8.49 5.17 7.62
C ASN A 26 9.87 5.64 7.14
N PHE A 27 10.57 6.41 7.97
CA PHE A 27 11.85 7.02 7.57
C PHE A 27 12.98 6.01 7.31
N LEU A 28 12.82 4.74 7.64
CA LEU A 28 13.81 3.68 7.41
C LEU A 28 13.54 2.85 6.17
N ASN A 29 12.27 2.70 5.77
CA ASN A 29 11.88 1.82 4.66
C ASN A 29 11.30 2.55 3.45
N PHE A 30 10.97 3.84 3.56
CA PHE A 30 10.26 4.57 2.50
C PHE A 30 10.94 4.47 1.13
N ASP A 31 12.26 4.60 1.10
CA ASP A 31 13.05 4.55 -0.14
C ASP A 31 13.09 3.16 -0.78
N ASN A 32 12.77 2.11 0.00
CA ASN A 32 12.74 0.71 -0.44
C ASN A 32 11.32 0.20 -0.67
N CYS A 33 10.29 1.00 -0.39
CA CYS A 33 8.91 0.64 -0.66
C CYS A 33 8.68 0.51 -2.17
N LYS A 34 7.99 -0.57 -2.57
CA LYS A 34 7.68 -0.85 -3.97
C LYS A 34 6.18 -0.91 -4.17
N LEU A 35 5.69 -0.31 -5.23
CA LEU A 35 4.29 -0.45 -5.62
C LEU A 35 4.11 -1.85 -6.24
N SER A 36 3.37 -2.72 -5.54
CA SER A 36 3.01 -4.05 -6.01
C SER A 36 1.59 -4.06 -6.54
N TYR A 37 1.39 -4.81 -7.62
CA TYR A 37 0.10 -5.00 -8.29
C TYR A 37 -0.34 -6.48 -8.26
N GLU A 38 0.45 -7.36 -7.66
CA GLU A 38 0.18 -8.79 -7.63
C GLU A 38 -1.09 -9.11 -6.84
N GLU A 39 -2.01 -9.93 -7.36
CA GLU A 39 -3.29 -10.24 -6.72
C GLU A 39 -3.17 -10.84 -5.29
N ASN A 40 -2.00 -11.30 -4.87
CA ASN A 40 -1.70 -11.80 -3.53
C ASN A 40 -0.82 -10.87 -2.69
N ALA A 41 -0.47 -9.67 -3.18
CA ALA A 41 0.25 -8.70 -2.37
C ALA A 41 -0.64 -8.22 -1.23
N CYS A 42 -0.25 -8.55 -0.01
CA CYS A 42 -0.91 -8.11 1.21
C CYS A 42 -2.35 -8.68 1.41
N VAL A 43 -2.48 -10.00 1.55
CA VAL A 43 -3.70 -10.66 2.05
C VAL A 43 -3.66 -10.79 3.59
N SER A 44 -4.78 -10.49 4.24
CA SER A 44 -4.94 -10.50 5.71
C SER A 44 -4.75 -11.90 6.31
N ASP A 45 -4.10 -11.97 7.48
CA ASP A 45 -3.80 -13.20 8.25
C ASP A 45 -4.96 -13.63 9.17
N ARG A 46 -6.19 -13.14 8.97
CA ARG A 46 -7.28 -13.54 9.86
C ARG A 46 -7.80 -14.93 9.50
N ASN A 47 -7.44 -15.91 10.33
CA ASN A 47 -7.91 -17.30 10.50
C ASN A 47 -9.41 -17.60 10.25
N SER A 48 -9.96 -17.18 9.13
CA SER A 48 -11.33 -17.44 8.76
C SER A 48 -11.42 -17.51 7.25
N PHE A 49 -12.18 -18.47 6.73
CA PHE A 49 -12.55 -18.63 5.32
C PHE A 49 -13.34 -17.42 4.74
N VAL A 50 -13.25 -16.25 5.38
CA VAL A 50 -13.98 -15.01 5.09
C VAL A 50 -13.15 -14.07 4.19
N ASP A 51 -11.87 -14.36 3.96
CA ASP A 51 -11.01 -13.62 3.03
C ASP A 51 -11.08 -14.18 1.60
N VAL A 52 -12.28 -14.63 1.21
CA VAL A 52 -12.59 -15.07 -0.15
C VAL A 52 -13.75 -14.22 -0.66
N SER A 53 -13.53 -13.52 -1.77
CA SER A 53 -14.54 -12.69 -2.44
C SER A 53 -14.89 -13.28 -3.79
N LEU A 54 -16.16 -13.18 -4.15
CA LEU A 54 -16.62 -13.55 -5.48
C LEU A 54 -16.37 -12.37 -6.42
N ALA A 55 -15.72 -12.59 -7.55
CA ALA A 55 -15.49 -11.58 -8.56
C ALA A 55 -16.13 -11.92 -9.90
N ILE A 56 -16.57 -10.88 -10.60
CA ILE A 56 -17.14 -10.94 -11.94
C ILE A 56 -16.22 -10.20 -12.90
N THR A 57 -15.89 -10.82 -14.04
CA THR A 57 -15.21 -10.16 -15.15
C THR A 57 -16.25 -9.63 -16.12
N PHE A 58 -16.27 -8.33 -16.40
CA PHE A 58 -17.28 -7.69 -17.25
C PHE A 58 -16.99 -7.91 -18.75
N ASN A 59 -17.47 -9.02 -19.28
CA ASN A 59 -17.44 -9.35 -20.71
C ASN A 59 -18.87 -9.61 -21.24
N GLU A 60 -18.97 -9.97 -22.53
CA GLU A 60 -20.24 -10.29 -23.20
C GLU A 60 -21.09 -11.30 -22.41
N ASP A 61 -20.49 -12.43 -22.02
CA ASP A 61 -21.18 -13.49 -21.27
C ASP A 61 -21.74 -12.98 -19.94
N SER A 62 -20.89 -12.32 -19.14
CA SER A 62 -21.27 -11.84 -17.81
C SER A 62 -22.35 -10.77 -17.86
N LEU A 63 -22.28 -9.85 -18.83
CA LEU A 63 -23.26 -8.78 -19.01
C LEU A 63 -24.62 -9.36 -19.43
N ALA A 64 -24.61 -10.35 -20.32
CA ALA A 64 -25.83 -11.08 -20.69
C ALA A 64 -26.44 -11.81 -19.48
N GLN A 65 -25.63 -12.48 -18.65
CA GLN A 65 -26.11 -13.16 -17.45
C GLN A 65 -26.68 -12.17 -16.41
N VAL A 66 -26.01 -11.05 -16.19
CA VAL A 66 -26.49 -9.99 -15.29
C VAL A 66 -27.83 -9.44 -15.79
N LYS A 67 -27.99 -9.21 -17.11
CA LYS A 67 -29.27 -8.78 -17.70
C LYS A 67 -30.38 -9.79 -17.43
N ILE A 68 -30.10 -11.10 -17.62
CA ILE A 68 -31.06 -12.18 -17.39
C ILE A 68 -31.46 -12.26 -15.91
N ALA A 69 -30.49 -12.18 -15.00
CA ALA A 69 -30.71 -12.36 -13.57
C ALA A 69 -31.41 -11.16 -12.91
N SER A 70 -31.06 -9.93 -13.30
CA SER A 70 -31.51 -8.70 -12.63
C SER A 70 -32.54 -7.88 -13.43
N ASN A 71 -32.75 -8.22 -14.71
CA ASN A 71 -33.48 -7.40 -15.68
C ASN A 71 -32.90 -5.99 -15.91
N ARG A 72 -31.71 -5.67 -15.37
CA ARG A 72 -31.03 -4.37 -15.51
C ARG A 72 -30.41 -4.20 -16.88
N SER A 73 -30.54 -3.01 -17.47
CA SER A 73 -29.99 -2.66 -18.78
C SER A 73 -28.54 -2.16 -18.65
N ILE A 74 -27.61 -3.07 -18.38
CA ILE A 74 -26.19 -2.75 -18.15
C ILE A 74 -25.40 -3.02 -19.43
N TYR A 75 -24.70 -1.99 -19.92
CA TYR A 75 -23.99 -2.05 -21.19
C TYR A 75 -22.61 -1.40 -21.11
N ALA A 76 -21.63 -2.01 -21.78
CA ALA A 76 -20.41 -1.32 -22.19
C ALA A 76 -20.72 -0.37 -23.36
N VAL A 77 -20.18 0.84 -23.34
CA VAL A 77 -20.50 1.85 -24.34
C VAL A 77 -19.33 2.02 -25.31
N SER A 78 -19.53 1.62 -26.55
CA SER A 78 -18.58 1.80 -27.64
C SER A 78 -18.90 3.06 -28.46
N ASN A 79 -18.01 3.43 -29.38
CA ASN A 79 -18.12 4.58 -30.28
C ASN A 79 -18.24 5.96 -29.59
N LEU A 80 -17.73 6.07 -28.36
CA LEU A 80 -17.49 7.37 -27.72
C LEU A 80 -16.21 7.98 -28.29
N ARG A 81 -16.30 9.21 -28.77
CA ARG A 81 -15.28 9.86 -29.58
C ARG A 81 -14.88 11.22 -29.03
N TYR A 82 -13.72 11.70 -29.45
CA TYR A 82 -13.38 13.10 -29.34
C TYR A 82 -14.00 13.85 -30.52
N ASP A 83 -14.74 14.92 -30.26
CA ASP A 83 -15.19 15.85 -31.30
C ASP A 83 -15.27 17.29 -30.78
N GLY A 84 -15.63 18.24 -31.65
CA GLY A 84 -15.68 19.65 -31.28
C GLY A 84 -16.72 20.00 -30.21
N THR A 85 -17.69 19.11 -29.93
CA THR A 85 -18.77 19.35 -28.97
C THR A 85 -18.37 18.99 -27.54
N ASN A 86 -17.45 18.03 -27.32
CA ASN A 86 -16.96 17.68 -25.98
C ASN A 86 -15.55 18.21 -25.65
N THR A 87 -14.75 18.57 -26.66
CA THR A 87 -13.38 19.10 -26.46
C THR A 87 -13.29 20.63 -26.37
N GLY A 88 -14.42 21.35 -26.49
CA GLY A 88 -14.45 22.81 -26.35
C GLY A 88 -13.75 23.59 -27.46
N GLY A 89 -13.43 22.96 -28.59
CA GLY A 89 -12.95 23.64 -29.80
C GLY A 89 -11.58 24.32 -29.71
N THR A 90 -10.58 23.70 -29.06
CA THR A 90 -9.16 24.15 -29.07
C THR A 90 -8.89 25.57 -28.53
N THR A 91 -9.55 26.00 -27.46
CA THR A 91 -9.17 27.27 -26.78
C THR A 91 -8.75 27.02 -25.34
N THR A 92 -7.59 27.57 -24.97
CA THR A 92 -6.89 27.38 -23.68
C THR A 92 -7.61 27.97 -22.47
N ASP A 93 -8.72 28.68 -22.69
CA ASP A 93 -9.47 29.43 -21.67
C ASP A 93 -10.99 29.17 -21.70
N ALA A 94 -11.46 28.10 -22.35
CA ALA A 94 -12.88 27.75 -22.30
C ALA A 94 -13.23 27.18 -20.91
N PRO A 95 -14.10 27.84 -20.10
CA PRO A 95 -14.56 27.32 -18.81
C PRO A 95 -15.51 26.10 -18.94
N GLU A 96 -15.68 25.59 -20.17
CA GLU A 96 -16.75 24.65 -20.57
C GLU A 96 -16.25 23.56 -21.53
N ALA A 97 -14.97 23.16 -21.47
CA ALA A 97 -14.57 21.89 -22.08
C ALA A 97 -15.05 20.75 -21.17
N TYR A 98 -16.07 20.02 -21.60
CA TYR A 98 -16.64 18.88 -20.86
C TYR A 98 -15.59 17.79 -20.59
N LEU A 99 -14.59 17.68 -21.47
CA LEU A 99 -13.58 16.65 -21.41
C LEU A 99 -12.17 17.18 -21.14
N GLN A 100 -11.44 16.48 -20.28
CA GLN A 100 -10.03 16.73 -20.02
C GLN A 100 -9.17 15.97 -21.04
N LEU A 101 -8.25 16.67 -21.69
CA LEU A 101 -7.37 16.09 -22.71
C LEU A 101 -6.12 15.47 -22.07
N PRO A 102 -5.53 14.42 -22.67
CA PRO A 102 -4.48 13.61 -22.05
C PRO A 102 -3.24 14.37 -21.58
N CYS A 103 -2.89 15.45 -22.27
CA CYS A 103 -1.68 16.25 -22.01
C CYS A 103 -1.93 17.47 -21.10
N MET A 104 -3.11 17.59 -20.48
CA MET A 104 -3.42 18.71 -19.57
C MET A 104 -2.83 18.50 -18.16
N ASP A 105 -2.35 19.59 -17.56
CA ASP A 105 -1.60 19.63 -16.30
C ASP A 105 -2.36 19.08 -15.07
N ARG A 106 -3.69 19.17 -15.04
CA ARG A 106 -4.50 18.88 -13.83
C ARG A 106 -5.20 17.53 -13.81
N HIS A 107 -5.05 16.72 -14.87
CA HIS A 107 -5.79 15.46 -15.00
C HIS A 107 -4.95 14.41 -15.71
N PRO A 108 -4.27 13.52 -14.96
CA PRO A 108 -3.22 12.70 -15.55
C PRO A 108 -3.74 11.46 -16.27
N ARG A 109 -5.05 11.13 -16.19
CA ARG A 109 -5.57 9.86 -16.71
C ARG A 109 -6.07 9.97 -18.15
N SER A 110 -5.57 9.12 -19.03
CA SER A 110 -6.05 8.98 -20.41
C SER A 110 -6.30 7.52 -20.77
N ARG A 111 -7.20 7.26 -21.73
CA ARG A 111 -7.58 5.92 -22.19
C ARG A 111 -7.02 5.62 -23.56
N TRP A 112 -6.57 4.38 -23.74
CA TRP A 112 -5.92 3.89 -24.94
C TRP A 112 -6.44 2.52 -25.34
N ILE A 113 -6.50 2.25 -26.64
CA ILE A 113 -6.84 0.93 -27.19
C ILE A 113 -5.71 0.43 -28.10
N PRO A 114 -5.45 -0.89 -28.13
CA PRO A 114 -4.49 -1.46 -29.06
C PRO A 114 -5.05 -1.41 -30.49
N ARG A 115 -4.24 -0.96 -31.45
CA ARG A 115 -4.52 -0.92 -32.89
C ARG A 115 -3.66 -1.96 -33.61
N SER A 116 -4.04 -3.23 -33.44
CA SER A 116 -3.37 -4.37 -34.07
C SER A 116 -3.49 -4.39 -35.59
N ASP A 117 -4.39 -3.58 -36.15
CA ASP A 117 -4.58 -3.35 -37.57
C ASP A 117 -3.56 -2.37 -38.18
N LEU A 118 -2.79 -1.65 -37.35
CA LEU A 118 -1.79 -0.66 -37.79
C LEU A 118 -0.36 -1.19 -37.61
N ASP A 119 0.49 -0.94 -38.61
CA ASP A 119 1.93 -1.20 -38.52
C ASP A 119 2.72 0.04 -38.07
N ALA A 120 4.04 -0.12 -37.88
CA ALA A 120 4.92 0.97 -37.45
C ALA A 120 4.93 2.17 -38.42
N SER A 121 4.62 1.96 -39.71
CA SER A 121 4.58 3.02 -40.71
C SER A 121 3.27 3.81 -40.69
N SER A 122 2.18 3.15 -40.27
CA SER A 122 0.82 3.71 -40.20
C SER A 122 0.49 4.27 -38.81
N CYS A 123 1.26 3.87 -37.78
CA CYS A 123 1.17 4.38 -36.41
C CYS A 123 1.89 5.74 -36.24
N SER A 124 1.40 6.77 -36.92
CA SER A 124 2.03 8.11 -36.92
C SER A 124 1.26 9.13 -36.07
N ASN A 125 1.98 10.08 -35.47
CA ASN A 125 1.41 11.24 -34.78
C ASN A 125 2.19 12.52 -35.14
N THR A 126 1.64 13.67 -34.75
CA THR A 126 2.24 15.00 -34.97
C THR A 126 2.77 15.63 -33.69
N LEU A 127 2.96 14.83 -32.62
CA LEU A 127 3.37 15.32 -31.30
C LEU A 127 4.87 15.64 -31.27
N GLN A 128 5.27 16.43 -30.28
CA GLN A 128 6.67 16.62 -29.95
C GLN A 128 7.32 15.31 -29.46
N ALA A 129 8.61 15.15 -29.74
CA ALA A 129 9.34 13.93 -29.40
C ALA A 129 9.34 13.64 -27.88
N SER A 130 9.35 14.68 -27.04
CA SER A 130 9.25 14.55 -25.57
C SER A 130 7.88 14.00 -25.15
N SER A 131 6.78 14.49 -25.72
CA SER A 131 5.43 13.97 -25.47
C SER A 131 5.29 12.52 -25.90
N VAL A 132 5.84 12.16 -27.06
CA VAL A 132 5.86 10.76 -27.53
C VAL A 132 6.63 9.87 -26.56
N ALA A 133 7.79 10.32 -26.08
CA ALA A 133 8.59 9.55 -25.12
C ALA A 133 7.85 9.36 -23.77
N ALA A 134 7.23 10.42 -23.25
CA ALA A 134 6.47 10.37 -21.99
C ALA A 134 5.25 9.43 -22.09
N LEU A 135 4.44 9.57 -23.14
CA LEU A 135 3.26 8.73 -23.35
C LEU A 135 3.64 7.27 -23.64
N LYS A 136 4.69 7.05 -24.44
CA LYS A 136 5.22 5.71 -24.70
C LYS A 136 5.68 5.05 -23.40
N HIS A 137 6.47 5.77 -22.60
CA HIS A 137 6.92 5.26 -21.31
C HIS A 137 5.73 4.90 -20.41
N ALA A 138 4.75 5.81 -20.27
CA ALA A 138 3.54 5.58 -19.48
C ALA A 138 2.72 4.38 -19.98
N LEU A 139 2.65 4.13 -21.28
CA LEU A 139 2.00 2.93 -21.85
C LEU A 139 2.77 1.65 -21.58
N GLU A 140 4.11 1.68 -21.65
CA GLU A 140 4.98 0.52 -21.44
C GLU A 140 5.15 0.14 -19.97
N VAL A 141 4.98 1.10 -19.04
CA VAL A 141 5.03 0.86 -17.59
C VAL A 141 3.64 0.76 -16.93
N SER A 142 2.57 0.99 -17.70
CA SER A 142 1.21 0.87 -17.17
C SER A 142 0.90 -0.57 -16.79
N ASN A 143 0.35 -0.72 -15.59
CA ASN A 143 -0.06 -1.98 -14.99
C ASN A 143 -1.57 -2.25 -15.19
N ASP A 144 -2.22 -1.54 -16.10
CA ASP A 144 -3.62 -1.79 -16.42
C ASP A 144 -3.74 -3.08 -17.23
N GLU A 145 -4.17 -4.15 -16.55
CA GLU A 145 -4.28 -5.51 -17.09
C GLU A 145 -5.55 -5.73 -17.93
N ASN A 146 -6.33 -4.69 -18.19
CA ASN A 146 -7.51 -4.82 -19.01
C ASN A 146 -7.14 -5.33 -20.43
N PRO A 147 -7.74 -6.43 -20.91
CA PRO A 147 -7.31 -7.05 -22.16
C PRO A 147 -7.74 -6.28 -23.42
N PHE A 148 -8.62 -5.28 -23.28
CA PHE A 148 -9.21 -4.53 -24.40
C PHE A 148 -8.77 -3.07 -24.46
N LEU A 149 -8.31 -2.50 -23.35
CA LEU A 149 -7.96 -1.09 -23.23
C LEU A 149 -6.89 -0.89 -22.15
N ARG A 150 -6.26 0.27 -22.15
CA ARG A 150 -5.24 0.65 -21.16
C ARG A 150 -5.44 2.11 -20.78
N ASP A 151 -5.70 2.35 -19.51
CA ASP A 151 -5.63 3.68 -18.93
C ASP A 151 -4.20 3.91 -18.41
N ILE A 152 -3.66 5.09 -18.67
CA ILE A 152 -2.34 5.51 -18.21
C ILE A 152 -2.44 6.78 -17.39
N ILE A 153 -1.46 7.01 -16.51
CA ILE A 153 -1.32 8.22 -15.70
C ILE A 153 -0.09 8.98 -16.22
N SER A 154 -0.27 10.24 -16.63
CA SER A 154 0.76 11.14 -17.15
C SER A 154 1.01 12.29 -16.18
N TRP A 155 2.25 12.44 -15.71
CA TRP A 155 2.62 13.46 -14.73
C TRP A 155 2.95 14.80 -15.39
N ASN A 156 1.96 15.39 -16.06
CA ASN A 156 2.10 16.59 -16.91
C ASN A 156 2.60 17.85 -16.18
N ASN A 157 2.69 17.84 -14.84
CA ASN A 157 3.25 18.92 -14.03
C ASN A 157 4.78 18.89 -13.90
N ARG A 158 5.45 17.92 -14.52
CA ARG A 158 6.92 17.77 -14.53
C ARG A 158 7.42 17.76 -15.96
N ASP A 159 8.40 18.61 -16.27
CA ASP A 159 8.92 18.77 -17.62
C ASP A 159 9.56 17.48 -18.18
N GLU A 160 10.06 16.58 -17.32
CA GLU A 160 10.72 15.33 -17.71
C GLU A 160 9.76 14.15 -17.92
N GLU A 161 8.56 14.20 -17.35
CA GLU A 161 7.58 13.10 -17.32
C GLU A 161 6.21 13.48 -17.95
N GLY A 162 6.11 14.71 -18.47
CA GLY A 162 4.90 15.33 -19.00
C GLY A 162 4.93 15.59 -20.50
N CYS A 163 3.77 15.90 -21.08
CA CYS A 163 3.69 16.38 -22.46
C CYS A 163 4.30 17.78 -22.63
N ALA A 164 4.80 18.04 -23.84
CA ALA A 164 5.23 19.37 -24.26
C ALA A 164 4.05 20.37 -24.27
N ALA A 165 4.36 21.66 -24.09
CA ALA A 165 3.35 22.72 -23.99
C ALA A 165 2.50 22.84 -25.27
N GLU A 166 3.08 22.53 -26.43
CA GLU A 166 2.43 22.56 -27.74
C GLU A 166 1.38 21.46 -27.91
N ASP A 167 1.52 20.36 -27.17
CA ASP A 167 0.68 19.17 -27.30
C ASP A 167 -0.46 19.11 -26.28
N LYS A 168 -0.62 20.13 -25.43
CA LYS A 168 -1.65 20.16 -24.36
C LYS A 168 -3.08 19.96 -24.86
N LEU A 169 -3.35 20.31 -26.12
CA LEU A 169 -4.66 20.19 -26.76
C LEU A 169 -4.77 18.99 -27.73
N ALA A 170 -3.77 18.11 -27.78
CA ALA A 170 -3.80 16.94 -28.62
C ALA A 170 -4.71 15.84 -28.04
N PHE A 171 -5.38 15.11 -28.93
CA PHE A 171 -6.22 13.95 -28.63
C PHE A 171 -6.30 13.04 -29.85
N GLY A 172 -6.77 11.80 -29.67
CA GLY A 172 -6.90 10.86 -30.80
C GLY A 172 -5.56 10.46 -31.43
N MET A 173 -4.46 10.63 -30.69
CA MET A 173 -3.11 10.35 -31.17
C MET A 173 -2.78 8.86 -31.17
N LEU A 174 -1.85 8.49 -32.04
CA LEU A 174 -1.27 7.15 -32.13
C LEU A 174 0.13 7.12 -31.53
N ILE A 175 0.41 6.15 -30.66
CA ILE A 175 1.73 5.94 -30.03
C ILE A 175 2.18 4.51 -30.29
N MET A 176 3.37 4.37 -30.89
CA MET A 176 4.00 3.06 -31.12
C MET A 176 4.82 2.64 -29.90
N THR A 177 4.48 1.50 -29.30
CA THR A 177 5.21 0.87 -28.20
C THR A 177 5.87 -0.43 -28.66
N SER A 178 6.59 -1.10 -27.76
CA SER A 178 7.08 -2.46 -27.97
C SER A 178 5.98 -3.51 -28.17
N GLU A 179 4.76 -3.24 -27.68
CA GLU A 179 3.59 -4.14 -27.80
C GLU A 179 2.76 -3.88 -29.06
N GLY A 180 2.97 -2.76 -29.76
CA GLY A 180 2.24 -2.39 -30.97
C GLY A 180 1.79 -0.94 -30.97
N CYS A 181 0.90 -0.60 -31.90
CA CYS A 181 0.32 0.73 -31.98
C CYS A 181 -0.83 0.90 -30.98
N TRP A 182 -0.89 2.04 -30.29
CA TRP A 182 -1.95 2.40 -29.36
C TRP A 182 -2.62 3.69 -29.79
N GLU A 183 -3.95 3.73 -29.73
CA GLU A 183 -4.74 4.93 -30.03
C GLU A 183 -5.37 5.49 -28.76
N ASN A 184 -5.22 6.80 -28.57
CA ASN A 184 -5.94 7.49 -27.53
C ASN A 184 -7.41 7.65 -27.90
N VAL A 185 -8.30 7.20 -27.02
CA VAL A 185 -9.75 7.26 -27.20
C VAL A 185 -10.42 7.98 -26.05
N HIS A 186 -11.72 8.25 -26.21
CA HIS A 186 -12.53 8.89 -25.19
C HIS A 186 -12.36 8.21 -23.81
N PRO A 187 -12.18 8.94 -22.70
CA PRO A 187 -11.97 8.38 -21.36
C PRO A 187 -13.06 7.43 -20.86
N ASN A 188 -14.27 7.53 -21.42
CA ASN A 188 -15.38 6.64 -21.10
C ASN A 188 -15.61 5.53 -22.13
N TYR A 189 -14.80 5.44 -23.20
CA TYR A 189 -14.89 4.40 -24.22
C TYR A 189 -14.81 3.01 -23.57
N MET A 190 -15.77 2.13 -23.86
CA MET A 190 -15.95 0.82 -23.23
C MET A 190 -16.11 0.87 -21.70
N GLY A 191 -16.56 2.00 -21.16
CA GLY A 191 -17.12 2.07 -19.81
C GLY A 191 -18.45 1.33 -19.75
N VAL A 192 -18.67 0.59 -18.68
CA VAL A 192 -19.90 -0.15 -18.37
C VAL A 192 -20.80 0.74 -17.52
N TYR A 193 -22.03 0.94 -17.96
CA TYR A 193 -23.02 1.77 -17.28
C TYR A 193 -24.35 1.01 -17.13
N ASP A 194 -25.04 1.25 -16.02
CA ASP A 194 -26.45 0.86 -15.86
C ASP A 194 -27.34 1.94 -16.49
N PHE A 195 -28.03 1.57 -17.57
CA PHE A 195 -29.01 2.42 -18.26
C PHE A 195 -30.46 2.09 -17.87
N THR A 196 -30.70 1.34 -16.79
CA THR A 196 -32.06 0.89 -16.42
C THR A 196 -33.03 2.05 -16.25
N ASN A 197 -32.61 3.12 -15.56
CA ASN A 197 -33.44 4.31 -15.37
C ASN A 197 -33.62 5.06 -16.69
N TYR A 198 -32.51 5.34 -17.38
CA TYR A 198 -32.53 6.03 -18.67
C TYR A 198 -33.37 5.34 -19.74
N ALA A 199 -33.40 4.00 -19.79
CA ALA A 199 -34.23 3.25 -20.72
C ALA A 199 -35.73 3.58 -20.57
N GLY A 200 -36.21 3.82 -19.34
CA GLY A 200 -37.60 4.17 -19.08
C GLY A 200 -37.98 5.59 -19.51
N ILE A 201 -37.00 6.50 -19.57
CA ILE A 201 -37.20 7.93 -19.89
C ILE A 201 -36.63 8.33 -21.25
N HIS A 202 -36.14 7.36 -22.03
CA HIS A 202 -35.50 7.63 -23.32
C HIS A 202 -36.46 8.39 -24.24
N PRO A 203 -36.05 9.54 -24.83
CA PRO A 203 -36.98 10.45 -25.54
C PRO A 203 -37.76 9.84 -26.71
N SER A 204 -37.24 8.77 -27.32
CA SER A 204 -37.90 8.06 -28.43
C SER A 204 -38.63 6.78 -27.98
N SER A 205 -37.90 5.77 -27.51
CA SER A 205 -38.44 4.48 -27.09
C SER A 205 -37.45 3.74 -26.18
N PRO A 206 -37.93 3.03 -25.13
CA PRO A 206 -37.09 2.14 -24.30
C PRO A 206 -36.35 1.06 -25.09
N SER A 207 -36.94 0.59 -26.20
CA SER A 207 -36.35 -0.43 -27.07
C SER A 207 -35.01 -0.02 -27.69
N ASN A 208 -34.74 1.29 -27.78
CA ASN A 208 -33.48 1.80 -28.31
C ASN A 208 -32.31 1.61 -27.34
N ILE A 209 -32.60 1.36 -26.07
CA ILE A 209 -31.60 1.09 -25.03
C ILE A 209 -31.63 -0.38 -24.62
N THR A 210 -32.78 -1.06 -24.60
CA THR A 210 -32.88 -2.44 -24.09
C THR A 210 -32.50 -3.52 -25.11
N GLY A 211 -32.22 -3.17 -26.37
CA GLY A 211 -32.05 -4.11 -27.47
C GLY A 211 -30.64 -4.68 -27.68
N PHE A 212 -29.64 -4.29 -26.90
CA PHE A 212 -28.25 -4.74 -27.07
C PHE A 212 -28.02 -6.10 -26.40
N VAL A 213 -28.01 -7.17 -27.21
CA VAL A 213 -27.91 -8.55 -26.70
C VAL A 213 -26.49 -8.90 -26.24
N ASP A 214 -25.47 -8.34 -26.89
CA ASP A 214 -24.06 -8.66 -26.63
C ASP A 214 -23.45 -7.82 -25.49
N GLY A 215 -24.29 -7.10 -24.74
CA GLY A 215 -23.85 -6.23 -23.64
C GLY A 215 -23.10 -4.97 -24.09
N ILE A 216 -22.97 -4.69 -25.39
CA ILE A 216 -22.31 -3.51 -25.94
C ILE A 216 -23.33 -2.59 -26.60
N LEU A 217 -23.46 -1.38 -26.07
CA LEU A 217 -24.21 -0.27 -26.66
C LEU A 217 -23.27 0.51 -27.59
N VAL A 218 -23.63 0.64 -28.86
CA VAL A 218 -22.91 1.49 -29.82
C VAL A 218 -23.49 2.89 -29.75
N TYR A 219 -22.70 3.86 -29.28
CA TYR A 219 -23.15 5.25 -29.23
C TYR A 219 -23.39 5.77 -30.65
N PRO A 220 -24.60 6.26 -31.00
CA PRO A 220 -24.91 6.63 -32.39
C PRO A 220 -24.13 7.86 -32.88
N ASP A 221 -23.65 7.82 -34.14
CA ASP A 221 -22.97 8.96 -34.78
C ASP A 221 -23.86 10.20 -34.93
N ILE A 222 -25.18 10.01 -34.94
CA ILE A 222 -26.15 11.10 -35.03
C ILE A 222 -26.22 11.96 -33.74
N HIS A 223 -25.76 11.43 -32.60
CA HIS A 223 -25.74 12.17 -31.35
C HIS A 223 -24.40 12.91 -31.17
N PRO A 224 -24.41 14.21 -30.82
CA PRO A 224 -23.19 14.94 -30.51
C PRO A 224 -22.62 14.48 -29.16
N MET A 225 -21.30 14.53 -29.00
CA MET A 225 -20.66 14.03 -27.79
C MET A 225 -21.00 14.82 -26.52
N ASN A 226 -21.33 16.11 -26.60
CA ASN A 226 -21.83 16.85 -25.44
C ASN A 226 -23.09 16.22 -24.81
N TYR A 227 -23.92 15.52 -25.60
CA TYR A 227 -25.07 14.78 -25.07
C TYR A 227 -24.63 13.64 -24.15
N TRP A 228 -23.57 12.92 -24.53
CA TRP A 228 -22.98 11.89 -23.66
C TRP A 228 -22.39 12.51 -22.39
N GLU A 229 -21.72 13.64 -22.53
CA GLU A 229 -21.12 14.36 -21.41
C GLU A 229 -22.19 14.84 -20.41
N ASP A 230 -23.33 15.33 -20.86
CA ASP A 230 -24.45 15.66 -19.97
C ASP A 230 -25.05 14.40 -19.33
N LEU A 231 -25.23 13.33 -20.12
CA LEU A 231 -25.84 12.08 -19.65
C LEU A 231 -25.01 11.41 -18.55
N LYS A 232 -23.68 11.34 -18.69
CA LYS A 232 -22.81 10.65 -17.72
C LYS A 232 -22.72 11.34 -16.35
N TYR A 233 -23.05 12.63 -16.28
CA TYR A 233 -23.14 13.38 -15.02
C TYR A 233 -24.57 13.47 -14.47
N SER A 234 -25.55 12.94 -15.19
CA SER A 234 -26.93 12.83 -14.71
C SER A 234 -27.09 11.68 -13.71
N SER A 235 -28.23 11.65 -13.02
CA SER A 235 -28.65 10.51 -12.19
C SER A 235 -29.29 9.37 -12.99
N GLU A 236 -29.36 9.49 -14.32
CA GLU A 236 -30.11 8.55 -15.18
C GLU A 236 -29.29 7.33 -15.58
N ILE A 237 -27.97 7.44 -15.53
CA ILE A 237 -27.05 6.33 -15.76
C ILE A 237 -26.02 6.25 -14.63
N THR A 238 -25.70 5.03 -14.22
CA THR A 238 -24.71 4.78 -13.16
C THR A 238 -23.48 4.13 -13.75
N TYR A 239 -22.30 4.72 -13.56
CA TYR A 239 -21.05 4.08 -13.96
C TYR A 239 -20.73 2.89 -13.07
N VAL A 240 -20.46 1.75 -13.67
CA VAL A 240 -20.12 0.50 -12.97
C VAL A 240 -18.62 0.31 -12.98
N THR A 241 -18.06 -0.01 -14.16
CA THR A 241 -16.64 -0.34 -14.34
C THR A 241 -16.25 -0.24 -15.82
N ARG A 242 -15.16 -0.86 -16.28
CA ARG A 242 -14.78 -0.95 -17.70
C ARG A 242 -14.99 -2.36 -18.23
N TYR A 243 -15.33 -2.47 -19.50
CA TYR A 243 -15.43 -3.77 -20.16
C TYR A 243 -14.06 -4.46 -20.13
N GLY A 244 -14.01 -5.70 -19.66
CA GLY A 244 -12.79 -6.47 -19.41
C GLY A 244 -12.29 -6.44 -17.97
N ASP A 245 -12.74 -5.49 -17.14
CA ASP A 245 -12.31 -5.41 -15.74
C ASP A 245 -12.96 -6.49 -14.87
N LYS A 246 -12.28 -6.82 -13.77
CA LYS A 246 -12.82 -7.66 -12.69
C LYS A 246 -13.31 -6.77 -11.54
N GLU A 247 -14.51 -7.03 -11.03
CA GLU A 247 -15.02 -6.38 -9.80
C GLU A 247 -15.53 -7.42 -8.80
N ILE A 248 -15.56 -7.05 -7.53
CA ILE A 248 -16.15 -7.86 -6.46
C ILE A 248 -17.68 -7.80 -6.58
N VAL A 249 -18.34 -8.96 -6.57
CA VAL A 249 -19.79 -9.11 -6.74
C VAL A 249 -20.57 -8.30 -5.68
N ASP A 250 -20.14 -8.33 -4.42
CA ASP A 250 -20.79 -7.55 -3.35
C ASP A 250 -20.74 -6.04 -3.63
N ARG A 251 -19.59 -5.52 -4.07
CA ARG A 251 -19.44 -4.09 -4.41
C ARG A 251 -20.27 -3.72 -5.62
N PHE A 252 -20.26 -4.57 -6.63
CA PHE A 252 -21.08 -4.42 -7.82
C PHE A 252 -22.57 -4.37 -7.46
N ALA A 253 -23.00 -5.25 -6.57
CA ALA A 253 -24.39 -5.32 -6.12
C ALA A 253 -24.79 -4.09 -5.31
N ASP A 254 -23.97 -3.67 -4.35
CA ASP A 254 -24.17 -2.44 -3.55
C ASP A 254 -24.24 -1.20 -4.45
N THR A 255 -23.36 -1.09 -5.45
CA THR A 255 -23.35 0.04 -6.41
C THR A 255 -24.65 0.16 -7.19
N LEU A 256 -25.35 -0.96 -7.41
CA LEU A 256 -26.56 -1.03 -8.23
C LEU A 256 -27.84 -1.35 -7.43
N GLU A 257 -27.74 -1.38 -6.10
CA GLU A 257 -28.84 -1.78 -5.20
C GLU A 257 -29.44 -3.14 -5.62
N LEU A 258 -28.58 -4.09 -6.01
CA LEU A 258 -28.98 -5.46 -6.37
C LEU A 258 -29.01 -6.40 -5.15
N ASP A 259 -28.48 -5.95 -4.02
CA ASP A 259 -28.44 -6.66 -2.75
C ASP A 259 -29.79 -6.71 -2.02
N ASP A 260 -30.75 -5.89 -2.45
CA ASP A 260 -32.14 -5.93 -1.99
C ASP A 260 -32.88 -7.24 -2.35
N ASP A 261 -32.44 -7.96 -3.40
CA ASP A 261 -32.99 -9.27 -3.79
C ASP A 261 -31.92 -10.38 -3.75
N PRO A 262 -31.93 -11.23 -2.70
CA PRO A 262 -30.98 -12.33 -2.56
C PRO A 262 -31.01 -13.33 -3.74
N ALA A 263 -32.14 -13.48 -4.43
CA ALA A 263 -32.25 -14.41 -5.56
C ALA A 263 -31.45 -13.92 -6.78
N VAL A 264 -31.44 -12.60 -7.02
CA VAL A 264 -30.66 -11.97 -8.09
C VAL A 264 -29.17 -12.12 -7.80
N LEU A 265 -28.75 -11.83 -6.56
CA LEU A 265 -27.37 -12.01 -6.12
C LEU A 265 -26.88 -13.44 -6.31
N VAL A 266 -27.65 -14.44 -5.88
CA VAL A 266 -27.29 -15.85 -6.03
C VAL A 266 -27.18 -16.25 -7.51
N ALA A 267 -28.11 -15.78 -8.36
CA ALA A 267 -28.09 -16.08 -9.79
C ALA A 267 -26.86 -15.47 -10.49
N ILE A 268 -26.49 -14.23 -10.15
CA ILE A 268 -25.26 -13.59 -10.66
C ILE A 268 -24.03 -14.36 -10.14
N ALA A 269 -23.99 -14.62 -8.83
CA ALA A 269 -22.89 -15.32 -8.18
C ALA A 269 -22.60 -16.70 -8.79
N GLN A 270 -23.64 -17.51 -9.01
CA GLN A 270 -23.50 -18.88 -9.52
C GLN A 270 -23.07 -18.93 -11.00
N ASN A 271 -23.49 -17.95 -11.80
CA ASN A 271 -23.27 -17.98 -13.25
C ASN A 271 -22.03 -17.21 -13.69
N THR A 272 -21.60 -16.18 -12.94
CA THR A 272 -20.50 -15.29 -13.34
C THR A 272 -19.40 -15.17 -12.31
N GLY A 273 -19.64 -15.60 -11.08
CA GLY A 273 -18.71 -15.43 -9.97
C GLY A 273 -17.53 -16.40 -10.01
N LYS A 274 -16.31 -15.86 -9.95
CA LYS A 274 -15.08 -16.61 -9.67
C LYS A 274 -14.62 -16.33 -8.25
N ILE A 275 -14.24 -17.39 -7.54
CA ILE A 275 -13.71 -17.33 -6.18
C ILE A 275 -12.31 -16.71 -6.23
N MET A 276 -12.09 -15.61 -5.51
CA MET A 276 -10.80 -14.93 -5.40
C MET A 276 -10.45 -14.65 -3.93
N VAL A 277 -9.17 -14.48 -3.62
CA VAL A 277 -8.71 -14.12 -2.26
C VAL A 277 -8.83 -12.60 -2.07
N LYS A 278 -9.32 -12.16 -0.90
CA LYS A 278 -9.53 -10.75 -0.56
C LYS A 278 -8.18 -10.08 -0.26
N ASN A 279 -7.76 -9.14 -1.12
CA ASN A 279 -6.51 -8.38 -0.94
C ASN A 279 -6.79 -6.87 -0.70
N LYS A 280 -5.81 -6.14 -0.16
CA LYS A 280 -5.89 -4.67 0.00
C LYS A 280 -5.81 -3.89 -1.32
N ILE A 281 -5.51 -4.55 -2.44
CA ILE A 281 -5.29 -3.93 -3.77
C ILE A 281 -6.61 -3.48 -4.41
N HIS A 282 -7.73 -4.10 -4.03
CA HIS A 282 -9.01 -3.85 -4.72
C HIS A 282 -9.75 -2.57 -4.30
N THR A 283 -9.29 -1.84 -3.28
CA THR A 283 -9.88 -0.53 -2.93
C THR A 283 -9.42 0.59 -3.86
N SER A 284 -8.29 0.41 -4.56
CA SER A 284 -7.70 1.40 -5.44
C SER A 284 -7.68 0.91 -6.89
N ARG A 285 -8.69 1.34 -7.67
CA ARG A 285 -8.85 1.12 -9.13
C ARG A 285 -7.53 1.36 -9.91
N GLY A 286 -6.70 0.32 -10.06
CA GLY A 286 -5.41 0.38 -10.75
C GLY A 286 -4.25 1.05 -10.00
N SER A 287 -4.43 1.45 -8.73
CA SER A 287 -3.31 1.92 -7.90
C SER A 287 -2.89 0.75 -7.01
N GLY A 288 -1.72 0.18 -7.27
CA GLY A 288 -1.20 -0.98 -6.53
C GLY A 288 -1.10 -0.72 -5.03
N VAL A 289 -0.70 -1.74 -4.27
CA VAL A 289 -0.38 -1.60 -2.85
C VAL A 289 1.09 -1.25 -2.72
N LEU A 290 1.37 -0.16 -2.01
CA LEU A 290 2.74 0.14 -1.60
C LEU A 290 3.18 -0.93 -0.58
N VAL A 291 4.18 -1.73 -0.96
CA VAL A 291 4.77 -2.79 -0.15
C VAL A 291 6.12 -2.33 0.37
N CYS A 292 6.24 -2.22 1.68
CA CYS A 292 7.44 -1.85 2.41
C CYS A 292 7.85 -3.02 3.31
N GLY A 293 9.16 -3.23 3.43
CA GLY A 293 9.74 -4.19 4.39
C GLY A 293 10.51 -3.49 5.51
N SER A 294 11.01 -4.24 6.48
CA SER A 294 12.01 -3.71 7.42
C SER A 294 13.31 -3.42 6.65
N PRO A 295 14.17 -2.53 7.18
CA PRO A 295 15.55 -2.40 6.70
C PRO A 295 16.26 -3.76 6.67
N ASN A 296 16.87 -4.08 5.53
CA ASN A 296 17.59 -5.33 5.28
C ASN A 296 16.74 -6.61 5.37
N GLU A 297 15.41 -6.50 5.28
CA GLU A 297 14.56 -7.68 5.13
C GLU A 297 14.87 -8.39 3.81
N VAL A 298 15.00 -9.72 3.90
CA VAL A 298 15.15 -10.59 2.75
C VAL A 298 13.86 -11.40 2.55
N ALA A 299 13.58 -11.77 1.31
CA ALA A 299 12.42 -12.60 1.01
C ALA A 299 12.52 -13.94 1.76
N SER A 300 11.45 -14.33 2.44
CA SER A 300 11.36 -15.64 3.09
C SER A 300 11.47 -16.74 2.02
N ASP A 301 12.33 -17.73 2.25
CA ASP A 301 12.33 -18.96 1.46
C ASP A 301 11.26 -19.89 2.03
N PRO A 302 10.16 -20.19 1.31
CA PRO A 302 9.09 -21.03 1.82
C PRO A 302 9.48 -22.51 2.00
N LEU A 303 10.69 -22.89 1.58
CA LEU A 303 11.26 -24.22 1.81
C LEU A 303 12.15 -24.30 3.05
N GLU A 304 12.53 -23.15 3.59
CA GLU A 304 13.37 -23.03 4.78
C GLU A 304 12.51 -22.55 5.96
N ASP A 305 13.01 -22.77 7.17
CA ASP A 305 12.33 -22.33 8.36
C ASP A 305 12.49 -20.82 8.60
N ASP A 306 11.48 -20.16 9.15
CA ASP A 306 11.47 -18.72 9.44
C ASP A 306 12.12 -18.37 10.80
N TYR A 307 12.60 -19.37 11.54
CA TYR A 307 13.32 -19.20 12.79
C TYR A 307 14.77 -19.71 12.72
N PHE A 308 15.64 -19.07 13.51
CA PHE A 308 16.96 -19.61 13.80
C PHE A 308 16.84 -20.89 14.62
N ASP A 309 16.95 -22.04 13.95
CA ASP A 309 17.02 -23.37 14.56
C ASP A 309 18.20 -23.45 15.56
N VAL A 310 17.89 -23.63 16.85
CA VAL A 310 18.90 -24.01 17.84
C VAL A 310 18.88 -25.53 17.95
N VAL A 311 19.80 -26.19 17.24
CA VAL A 311 20.01 -27.62 17.41
C VAL A 311 20.60 -27.86 18.80
N HIS A 312 19.77 -28.24 19.77
CA HIS A 312 20.27 -28.83 21.01
C HIS A 312 20.91 -30.17 20.66
N GLN A 313 22.13 -30.42 21.16
CA GLN A 313 22.86 -31.68 20.93
C GLN A 313 22.10 -32.94 21.42
N ASP A 314 21.05 -32.77 22.23
CA ASP A 314 20.19 -33.84 22.75
C ASP A 314 18.81 -33.96 22.04
N SER A 315 18.57 -33.22 20.95
CA SER A 315 17.30 -33.20 20.23
C SER A 315 17.46 -33.73 18.79
N ASP A 316 17.51 -35.05 18.66
CA ASP A 316 17.61 -35.82 17.40
C ASP A 316 16.38 -35.71 16.46
N CYS A 317 15.57 -34.65 16.56
CA CYS A 317 14.46 -34.42 15.63
C CYS A 317 14.35 -32.96 15.18
N VAL A 318 14.61 -32.77 13.88
CA VAL A 318 14.18 -31.60 13.10
C VAL A 318 12.65 -31.54 13.18
N GLY A 319 12.09 -30.42 13.66
CA GLY A 319 10.64 -30.19 13.74
C GLY A 319 9.92 -30.67 15.01
N CYS A 320 10.63 -31.06 16.07
CA CYS A 320 9.98 -31.30 17.36
C CYS A 320 9.67 -29.98 18.07
N LEU A 321 8.37 -29.70 18.21
CA LEU A 321 7.72 -28.50 18.79
C LEU A 321 8.06 -28.17 20.28
N ASP A 322 9.06 -28.81 20.87
CA ASP A 322 9.59 -28.50 22.21
C ASP A 322 11.02 -27.92 22.15
N ALA A 323 11.36 -27.21 21.06
CA ALA A 323 12.59 -26.43 20.90
C ALA A 323 12.61 -25.15 21.77
N TYR A 324 12.30 -25.27 23.06
CA TYR A 324 12.52 -24.21 24.05
C TYR A 324 14.02 -24.10 24.38
N GLY A 325 14.82 -23.68 23.40
CA GLY A 325 16.23 -23.35 23.60
C GLY A 325 16.41 -22.14 24.53
N ASP A 326 17.59 -22.01 25.13
CA ASP A 326 17.97 -20.82 25.88
C ASP A 326 18.16 -19.63 24.92
N TYR A 327 17.07 -18.92 24.60
CA TYR A 327 17.07 -17.73 23.74
C TYR A 327 18.04 -16.63 24.21
N PHE A 328 18.33 -16.57 25.51
CA PHE A 328 19.34 -15.65 26.03
C PHE A 328 20.74 -16.05 25.54
N ALA A 329 21.05 -17.35 25.57
CA ALA A 329 22.28 -17.88 24.98
C ALA A 329 22.31 -17.80 23.45
N GLN A 330 21.15 -17.87 22.78
CA GLN A 330 21.04 -17.74 21.33
C GLN A 330 21.49 -16.35 20.84
N LYS A 331 20.98 -15.27 21.44
CA LYS A 331 21.42 -13.89 21.12
C LYS A 331 22.94 -13.75 21.24
N GLN A 332 23.50 -14.26 22.34
CA GLN A 332 24.94 -14.19 22.57
C GLN A 332 25.71 -14.98 21.50
N SER A 333 25.23 -16.15 21.11
CA SER A 333 25.86 -17.00 20.10
C SER A 333 25.82 -16.34 18.71
N VAL A 334 24.66 -15.86 18.28
CA VAL A 334 24.49 -15.16 16.99
C VAL A 334 25.40 -13.94 16.93
N TRP A 335 25.34 -13.06 17.94
CA TRP A 335 26.20 -11.88 18.00
C TRP A 335 27.69 -12.23 18.00
N THR A 336 28.12 -13.26 18.74
CA THR A 336 29.52 -13.69 18.79
C THR A 336 29.98 -14.21 17.43
N MET A 337 29.16 -15.01 16.75
CA MET A 337 29.47 -15.53 15.41
C MET A 337 29.54 -14.40 14.38
N THR A 338 28.62 -13.43 14.42
CA THR A 338 28.69 -12.24 13.57
C THR A 338 29.96 -11.44 13.84
N LEU A 339 30.28 -11.16 15.11
CA LEU A 339 31.46 -10.40 15.48
C LEU A 339 32.77 -11.07 15.04
N LEU A 340 32.86 -12.41 15.09
CA LEU A 340 34.07 -13.15 14.72
C LEU A 340 34.16 -13.46 13.22
N GLY A 341 33.02 -13.65 12.55
CA GLY A 341 32.95 -14.16 11.19
C GLY A 341 32.61 -13.11 10.12
N ALA A 342 32.08 -11.95 10.49
CA ALA A 342 31.67 -10.95 9.51
C ALA A 342 32.87 -10.28 8.83
N GLU A 343 32.75 -9.96 7.54
CA GLU A 343 33.82 -9.36 6.74
C GLU A 343 34.08 -7.89 7.13
N ASP A 344 33.07 -7.20 7.68
CA ASP A 344 33.06 -5.78 8.05
C ASP A 344 33.55 -5.51 9.49
N GLN A 345 34.66 -6.14 9.88
CA GLN A 345 35.21 -6.11 11.25
C GLN A 345 35.35 -4.70 11.87
N LEU A 346 35.66 -3.66 11.07
CA LEU A 346 35.74 -2.29 11.58
C LEU A 346 34.35 -1.76 11.96
N CYS A 347 33.34 -2.01 11.12
CA CYS A 347 31.97 -1.60 11.39
C CYS A 347 31.43 -2.29 12.65
N GLN A 348 31.66 -3.59 12.81
CA GLN A 348 31.27 -4.34 14.01
C GLN A 348 31.89 -3.78 15.30
N LYS A 349 33.19 -3.41 15.27
CA LYS A 349 33.85 -2.78 16.43
C LYS A 349 33.27 -1.41 16.77
N MET A 350 32.96 -0.61 15.74
CA MET A 350 32.32 0.69 15.92
C MET A 350 30.89 0.55 16.45
N ALA A 351 30.11 -0.37 15.88
CA ALA A 351 28.76 -0.67 16.32
C ALA A 351 28.72 -1.09 17.79
N TRP A 352 29.64 -1.96 18.22
CA TRP A 352 29.79 -2.33 19.62
C TRP A 352 30.11 -1.13 20.53
N ALA A 353 31.06 -0.28 20.14
CA ALA A 353 31.40 0.91 20.92
C ALA A 353 30.22 1.89 21.05
N LEU A 354 29.40 2.02 20.01
CA LEU A 354 28.21 2.87 20.01
C LEU A 354 27.07 2.24 20.83
N TYR A 355 26.89 0.91 20.77
CA TYR A 355 25.92 0.19 21.59
C TYR A 355 26.18 0.38 23.09
N GLU A 356 27.45 0.39 23.51
CA GLU A 356 27.81 0.67 24.91
C GLU A 356 27.41 2.08 25.38
N LEU A 357 27.30 3.05 24.46
CA LEU A 357 26.83 4.41 24.77
C LEU A 357 25.31 4.49 24.87
N ILE A 358 24.57 3.85 23.95
CA ILE A 358 23.09 3.87 23.89
C ILE A 358 22.53 2.44 24.03
N ASN A 359 22.83 1.79 25.15
CA ASN A 359 22.42 0.40 25.31
C ASN A 359 20.90 0.24 25.53
N THR A 360 20.40 -0.95 25.17
CA THR A 360 19.13 -1.45 25.67
C THR A 360 19.36 -2.58 26.68
N GLY A 361 18.60 -2.56 27.77
CA GLY A 361 18.66 -3.54 28.85
C GLY A 361 18.00 -4.86 28.49
N THR A 362 18.39 -5.91 29.20
CA THR A 362 17.84 -7.26 29.05
C THR A 362 16.42 -7.42 29.63
N ALA A 363 15.96 -6.48 30.46
CA ALA A 363 14.68 -6.58 31.17
C ALA A 363 13.45 -6.40 30.27
N THR A 364 13.58 -5.77 29.11
CA THR A 364 12.52 -5.62 28.12
C THR A 364 12.44 -6.86 27.24
N ASN A 365 11.83 -7.94 27.73
CA ASN A 365 11.64 -9.20 27.00
C ASN A 365 12.95 -9.90 26.54
N PRO A 366 13.67 -10.57 27.48
CA PRO A 366 14.95 -11.23 27.21
C PRO A 366 14.86 -12.44 26.27
N HIS A 367 13.65 -12.92 25.96
CA HIS A 367 13.43 -14.16 25.21
C HIS A 367 12.97 -13.91 23.76
N ASN A 368 13.37 -12.78 23.18
CA ASN A 368 13.18 -12.47 21.76
C ASN A 368 14.54 -12.08 21.16
N THR A 369 15.22 -13.03 20.53
CA THR A 369 16.56 -12.83 19.94
C THR A 369 16.53 -11.77 18.85
N GLU A 370 15.54 -11.83 17.97
CA GLU A 370 15.42 -11.01 16.78
C GLU A 370 15.25 -9.52 17.12
N SER A 371 14.40 -9.16 18.08
CA SER A 371 14.24 -7.75 18.49
C SER A 371 15.51 -7.18 19.13
N ASN A 372 16.31 -8.03 19.79
CA ASN A 372 17.59 -7.61 20.34
C ASN A 372 18.67 -7.45 19.26
N LEU A 373 18.67 -8.31 18.23
CA LEU A 373 19.57 -8.20 17.09
C LEU A 373 19.22 -6.97 16.25
N TYR A 374 17.94 -6.70 16.02
CA TYR A 374 17.49 -5.52 15.28
C TYR A 374 17.97 -4.20 15.91
N VAL A 375 17.98 -4.10 17.25
CA VAL A 375 18.58 -2.95 17.95
C VAL A 375 20.09 -2.87 17.70
N TYR A 376 20.79 -4.00 17.67
CA TYR A 376 22.21 -4.03 17.32
C TYR A 376 22.42 -3.61 15.86
N ASP A 377 21.53 -4.02 14.96
CA ASP A 377 21.59 -3.68 13.54
C ASP A 377 21.50 -2.17 13.30
N THR A 378 20.77 -1.42 14.13
CA THR A 378 20.80 0.06 14.12
C THR A 378 22.22 0.61 14.19
N TYR A 379 23.08 0.04 15.03
CA TYR A 379 24.47 0.47 15.17
C TYR A 379 25.35 0.01 14.00
N THR A 380 25.07 -1.15 13.42
CA THR A 380 25.79 -1.61 12.22
C THR A 380 25.45 -0.74 11.01
N ARG A 381 24.17 -0.38 10.79
CA ARG A 381 23.73 0.53 9.73
C ARG A 381 24.38 1.91 9.84
N ASN A 382 24.60 2.36 11.08
CA ASN A 382 25.14 3.69 11.39
C ASN A 382 26.60 3.67 11.86
N CYS A 383 27.37 2.59 11.64
CA CYS A 383 28.70 2.44 12.23
C CYS A 383 29.72 3.51 11.78
N PHE A 384 29.48 4.13 10.63
CA PHE A 384 30.22 5.30 10.12
C PHE A 384 29.32 6.53 9.90
N GLY A 385 28.10 6.48 10.44
CA GLY A 385 27.08 7.52 10.29
C GLY A 385 27.24 8.66 11.31
N ASN A 386 26.15 9.41 11.51
CA ASN A 386 26.12 10.47 12.50
C ASN A 386 25.32 10.02 13.75
N TYR A 387 25.63 10.65 14.90
CA TYR A 387 25.00 10.31 16.17
C TYR A 387 23.49 10.62 16.20
N PHE A 388 23.05 11.62 15.42
CA PHE A 388 21.64 12.00 15.36
C PHE A 388 20.79 10.89 14.72
N ASP A 389 21.26 10.24 13.66
CA ASP A 389 20.55 9.15 12.99
C ASP A 389 20.40 7.94 13.91
N ILE A 390 21.46 7.59 14.66
CA ILE A 390 21.40 6.55 15.71
C ILE A 390 20.34 6.90 16.76
N MET A 391 20.40 8.13 17.29
CA MET A 391 19.43 8.58 18.29
C MET A 391 18.00 8.60 17.76
N LYS A 392 17.81 8.97 16.50
CA LYS A 392 16.51 8.94 15.83
C LYS A 392 16.00 7.52 15.75
N GLU A 393 16.76 6.58 15.19
CA GLU A 393 16.36 5.17 15.12
C GLU A 393 16.04 4.58 16.50
N MET A 394 16.88 4.86 17.50
CA MET A 394 16.67 4.41 18.87
C MET A 394 15.42 5.02 19.51
N MET A 395 15.11 6.29 19.23
CA MET A 395 13.90 6.96 19.72
C MET A 395 12.61 6.32 19.17
N PHE A 396 12.63 5.83 17.93
CA PHE A 396 11.50 5.11 17.34
C PHE A 396 11.48 3.61 17.67
N SER A 397 12.51 3.08 18.33
CA SER A 397 12.60 1.65 18.65
C SER A 397 11.61 1.23 19.73
N PRO A 398 10.79 0.19 19.51
CA PRO A 398 9.91 -0.39 20.54
C PRO A 398 10.67 -0.79 21.81
N LYS A 399 11.89 -1.32 21.66
CA LYS A 399 12.73 -1.73 22.78
C LYS A 399 13.11 -0.56 23.67
N MET A 400 13.41 0.59 23.07
CA MET A 400 13.76 1.79 23.80
C MET A 400 12.53 2.40 24.49
N ALA A 401 11.40 2.37 23.79
CA ALA A 401 10.11 2.80 24.30
C ALA A 401 9.64 1.98 25.51
N GLU A 402 9.83 0.66 25.48
CA GLU A 402 9.61 -0.22 26.64
C GLU A 402 10.59 0.11 27.78
N GLN A 403 11.88 0.28 27.50
CA GLN A 403 12.90 0.47 28.53
C GLN A 403 12.69 1.74 29.36
N PHE A 404 12.23 2.81 28.71
CA PHE A 404 12.00 4.09 29.37
C PHE A 404 10.51 4.43 29.50
N ASN A 405 9.63 3.43 29.38
CA ASN A 405 8.19 3.53 29.64
C ASN A 405 7.46 4.65 28.87
N PHE A 406 7.95 5.03 27.69
CA PHE A 406 7.25 6.01 26.85
C PHE A 406 6.34 5.35 25.81
N ALA A 407 6.46 4.04 25.60
CA ALA A 407 5.50 3.29 24.81
C ALA A 407 4.09 3.42 25.41
N MET A 408 3.12 3.82 24.57
CA MET A 408 1.73 4.09 24.94
C MET A 408 1.57 5.16 26.04
N SER A 409 2.58 6.00 26.26
CA SER A 409 2.48 7.14 27.15
C SER A 409 1.46 8.13 26.59
N SER A 410 0.65 8.71 27.47
CA SER A 410 -0.50 9.52 27.06
C SER A 410 -0.41 10.94 27.59
N SER A 411 -0.89 11.91 26.82
CA SER A 411 -0.97 13.28 27.30
C SER A 411 -1.95 13.42 28.47
N GLN A 412 -1.64 14.33 29.39
CA GLN A 412 -2.52 14.65 30.53
C GLN A 412 -3.91 15.08 30.07
N ARG A 413 -3.99 15.84 28.97
CA ARG A 413 -5.25 16.29 28.39
C ARG A 413 -6.11 15.12 27.91
N PHE A 414 -5.52 14.14 27.23
CA PHE A 414 -6.22 12.96 26.73
C PHE A 414 -6.84 12.16 27.88
N GLN A 415 -6.06 11.89 28.94
CA GLN A 415 -6.54 11.15 30.12
C GLN A 415 -7.62 11.92 30.87
N PHE A 416 -7.49 13.24 30.99
CA PHE A 416 -8.52 14.05 31.63
C PHE A 416 -9.84 14.05 30.84
N VAL A 417 -9.79 14.17 29.51
CA VAL A 417 -11.00 14.16 28.66
C VAL A 417 -11.70 12.81 28.66
N LEU A 418 -10.95 11.74 28.45
CA LEU A 418 -11.54 10.44 28.17
C LEU A 418 -11.81 9.62 29.44
N LYS A 419 -11.01 9.82 30.48
CA LYS A 419 -11.06 9.00 31.70
C LYS A 419 -11.31 9.82 32.96
N ASN A 420 -11.39 11.15 32.87
CA ASN A 420 -11.51 12.05 34.02
C ASN A 420 -10.40 11.82 35.06
N THR A 421 -9.20 11.48 34.60
CA THR A 421 -8.01 11.24 35.44
C THR A 421 -6.87 12.18 35.05
N THR A 422 -6.08 12.58 36.04
CA THR A 422 -4.87 13.38 35.83
C THR A 422 -3.66 12.46 35.89
N ILE A 423 -3.12 12.12 34.72
CA ILE A 423 -1.87 11.36 34.57
C ILE A 423 -0.90 12.24 33.78
N TYR A 424 0.32 12.42 34.27
CA TYR A 424 1.35 13.18 33.57
C TYR A 424 2.05 12.29 32.54
N PRO A 425 2.55 12.87 31.43
CA PRO A 425 3.45 12.17 30.52
C PRO A 425 4.65 11.55 31.25
N ASP A 426 5.12 10.41 30.79
CA ASP A 426 6.33 9.78 31.36
C ASP A 426 7.56 10.64 31.04
N GLU A 427 8.31 10.99 32.08
CA GLU A 427 9.47 11.89 31.98
C GLU A 427 10.80 11.14 31.82
N ASN A 428 10.83 9.81 31.96
CA ASN A 428 12.07 9.06 32.06
C ASN A 428 12.90 9.25 30.80
N TYR A 429 12.36 8.92 29.62
CA TYR A 429 13.13 9.09 28.38
C TYR A 429 13.48 10.55 28.08
N ALA A 430 12.56 11.47 28.35
CA ALA A 430 12.79 12.91 28.20
C ALA A 430 13.97 13.42 29.04
N ARG A 431 14.21 12.80 30.20
CA ARG A 431 15.35 13.08 31.07
C ARG A 431 16.60 12.34 30.61
N GLU A 432 16.49 11.04 30.34
CA GLU A 432 17.63 10.17 30.00
C GLU A 432 18.29 10.58 28.67
N ILE A 433 17.49 11.02 27.68
CA ILE A 433 18.03 11.51 26.40
C ILE A 433 18.97 12.69 26.59
N MET A 434 18.68 13.59 27.53
CA MET A 434 19.54 14.73 27.84
C MET A 434 20.70 14.34 28.74
N GLN A 435 20.43 13.61 29.82
CA GLN A 435 21.39 13.41 30.90
C GLN A 435 22.39 12.28 30.68
N LEU A 436 21.99 11.20 29.99
CA LEU A 436 22.84 10.03 29.73
C LEU A 436 23.36 10.01 28.29
N TYR A 437 22.50 10.35 27.32
CA TYR A 437 22.82 10.09 25.91
C TYR A 437 23.31 11.31 25.12
N THR A 438 23.17 12.54 25.62
CA THR A 438 23.58 13.73 24.85
C THR A 438 24.40 14.73 25.67
N ILE A 439 23.74 15.70 26.31
CA ILE A 439 24.38 16.91 26.84
C ILE A 439 24.92 16.76 28.27
N GLY A 440 24.51 15.71 29.00
CA GLY A 440 24.93 15.46 30.38
C GLY A 440 24.22 16.36 31.39
N LEU A 441 24.64 16.30 32.67
CA LEU A 441 24.01 17.03 33.79
C LEU A 441 24.49 18.48 33.95
N HIS A 442 25.71 18.78 33.48
CA HIS A 442 26.40 20.03 33.75
C HIS A 442 27.06 20.58 32.50
N GLN A 443 26.98 21.90 32.32
CA GLN A 443 27.68 22.55 31.22
C GLN A 443 29.19 22.41 31.43
N LEU A 444 29.90 22.07 30.37
CA LEU A 444 31.35 21.92 30.39
C LEU A 444 32.00 23.06 29.58
N ASN A 445 33.23 23.42 29.94
CA ASN A 445 34.11 24.18 29.08
C ASN A 445 34.69 23.28 27.98
N ASP A 446 35.36 23.86 26.99
CA ASP A 446 35.96 23.11 25.87
C ASP A 446 37.04 22.11 26.32
N ASP A 447 37.61 22.30 27.52
CA ASP A 447 38.58 21.39 28.15
C ASP A 447 37.93 20.26 28.97
N GLY A 448 36.59 20.19 28.99
CA GLY A 448 35.81 19.20 29.74
C GLY A 448 35.61 19.52 31.22
N THR A 449 36.13 20.65 31.72
CA THR A 449 35.91 21.04 33.12
C THR A 449 34.50 21.63 33.34
N PRO A 450 33.85 21.43 34.51
CA PRO A 450 32.54 21.98 34.76
C PRO A 450 32.53 23.51 34.74
N LYS A 451 31.63 24.10 33.96
CA LYS A 451 31.38 25.53 33.96
C LYS A 451 30.70 25.94 35.25
N ARG A 452 31.15 27.05 35.85
CA ARG A 452 30.67 27.55 37.14
C ARG A 452 30.03 28.92 37.02
N ASP A 453 29.00 29.16 37.82
CA ASP A 453 28.40 30.47 37.97
C ASP A 453 29.29 31.41 38.80
N GLU A 454 28.85 32.66 38.94
CA GLU A 454 29.49 33.69 39.78
C GLU A 454 29.65 33.31 41.27
N HIS A 455 28.92 32.29 41.74
CA HIS A 455 28.99 31.76 43.10
C HIS A 455 29.82 30.47 43.20
N GLY A 456 30.49 30.07 42.12
CA GLY A 456 31.32 28.86 42.06
C GLY A 456 30.53 27.55 41.96
N ARG A 457 29.21 27.59 41.72
CA ARG A 457 28.36 26.39 41.58
C ARG A 457 28.36 25.92 40.13
N VAL A 458 28.33 24.60 39.91
CA VAL A 458 28.23 24.04 38.55
C VAL A 458 26.90 24.41 37.89
N ILE A 459 26.96 24.82 36.62
CA ILE A 459 25.78 25.21 35.85
C ILE A 459 25.11 23.95 35.29
N ARG A 460 23.81 23.77 35.54
CA ARG A 460 23.03 22.66 34.98
C ARG A 460 22.75 22.90 33.49
N THR A 461 22.73 21.82 32.72
CA THR A 461 22.41 21.83 31.28
C THR A 461 20.93 22.02 30.99
N TYR A 462 20.07 21.48 31.86
CA TYR A 462 18.62 21.57 31.75
C TYR A 462 17.99 21.69 33.15
N ASN A 463 16.71 22.04 33.19
CA ASN A 463 15.89 22.12 34.39
C ASN A 463 14.62 21.24 34.27
N ASN A 464 13.77 21.24 35.28
CA ASN A 464 12.57 20.40 35.28
C ASN A 464 11.52 20.83 34.24
N GLU A 465 11.46 22.12 33.87
CA GLU A 465 10.56 22.60 32.82
C GLU A 465 10.96 22.05 31.45
N ASP A 466 12.27 21.92 31.19
CA ASP A 466 12.78 21.29 29.97
C ASP A 466 12.35 19.82 29.89
N ILE A 467 12.45 19.08 31.00
CA ILE A 467 12.04 17.67 31.08
C ILE A 467 10.54 17.52 30.83
N LEU A 468 9.72 18.33 31.51
CA LEU A 468 8.27 18.34 31.34
C LEU A 468 7.83 18.73 29.93
N SER A 469 8.59 19.61 29.28
CA SER A 469 8.32 20.04 27.90
C SER A 469 8.68 18.93 26.91
N ASN A 470 9.85 18.29 27.08
CA ASN A 470 10.29 17.19 26.23
C ASN A 470 9.42 15.94 26.40
N ALA A 471 8.94 15.64 27.60
CA ALA A 471 8.05 14.50 27.89
C ALA A 471 6.77 14.50 27.02
N ARG A 472 6.32 15.68 26.56
CA ARG A 472 5.15 15.80 25.69
C ARG A 472 5.37 15.19 24.31
N ILE A 473 6.61 15.24 23.80
CA ILE A 473 6.99 14.67 22.50
C ILE A 473 6.82 13.16 22.51
N PHE A 474 7.04 12.53 23.67
CA PHE A 474 6.99 11.08 23.85
C PHE A 474 5.60 10.56 24.23
N THR A 475 4.53 11.32 23.94
CA THR A 475 3.14 10.86 24.13
C THR A 475 2.51 10.48 22.80
N GLY A 476 1.62 9.47 22.81
CA GLY A 476 0.89 9.02 21.62
C GLY A 476 1.60 7.95 20.79
N TRP A 477 2.78 7.51 21.21
CA TRP A 477 3.53 6.42 20.57
C TRP A 477 2.87 5.08 20.88
N ASP A 478 2.61 4.25 19.87
CA ASP A 478 2.10 2.89 20.06
C ASP A 478 2.86 1.93 19.14
N TYR A 479 2.74 0.64 19.40
CA TYR A 479 3.40 -0.36 18.59
C TYR A 479 2.63 -0.56 17.28
N THR A 480 3.37 -0.78 16.18
CA THR A 480 2.76 -1.25 14.95
C THR A 480 2.32 -2.73 15.08
N ALA A 481 1.52 -3.20 14.13
CA ALA A 481 1.09 -4.58 14.11
C ALA A 481 2.27 -5.51 13.84
N ARG A 482 2.31 -6.68 14.49
CA ARG A 482 3.31 -7.70 14.17
C ARG A 482 3.24 -8.09 12.68
N ARG A 483 4.41 -8.28 12.08
CA ARG A 483 4.57 -8.90 10.75
C ARG A 483 4.82 -10.39 10.91
N GLY A 484 4.10 -11.22 10.15
CA GLY A 484 4.07 -12.66 10.36
C GLY A 484 5.37 -13.41 10.02
N ASN A 485 6.25 -12.81 9.21
CA ASN A 485 7.45 -13.42 8.66
C ASN A 485 8.76 -12.96 9.33
N SER A 486 8.71 -11.99 10.25
CA SER A 486 9.88 -11.37 10.84
C SER A 486 9.77 -11.25 12.36
N GLU A 487 8.87 -12.01 13.00
CA GLU A 487 8.71 -12.02 14.45
C GLU A 487 8.12 -13.35 14.96
N VAL A 488 8.64 -13.85 16.08
CA VAL A 488 8.20 -15.10 16.71
C VAL A 488 6.67 -15.16 16.93
N LEU A 489 6.01 -16.02 16.15
CA LEU A 489 4.55 -16.13 15.96
C LEU A 489 3.72 -16.34 17.25
N PHE A 490 4.34 -16.76 18.36
CA PHE A 490 3.61 -17.20 19.55
C PHE A 490 3.59 -16.20 20.73
N ARG A 491 4.18 -14.99 20.60
CA ARG A 491 4.50 -14.16 21.78
C ARG A 491 3.94 -12.73 21.82
N SER A 492 3.46 -12.18 20.71
CA SER A 492 2.96 -10.79 20.66
C SER A 492 2.10 -10.56 19.43
N HIS A 493 1.10 -9.68 19.54
CA HIS A 493 0.34 -9.11 18.40
C HIS A 493 0.94 -7.76 17.92
N LYS A 494 1.96 -7.28 18.61
CA LYS A 494 2.63 -6.00 18.40
C LYS A 494 4.05 -6.22 17.88
N SER A 495 4.45 -5.39 16.93
CA SER A 495 5.82 -5.34 16.43
C SER A 495 6.78 -4.87 17.53
N ARG A 496 7.95 -5.49 17.59
CA ARG A 496 9.07 -5.14 18.48
C ARG A 496 10.32 -4.74 17.72
N MET A 497 10.28 -4.77 16.40
CA MET A 497 11.37 -4.28 15.54
C MET A 497 11.01 -2.95 14.91
N GLU A 498 9.77 -2.82 14.45
CA GLU A 498 9.40 -1.71 13.58
C GLU A 498 9.24 -0.40 14.35
N PRO A 499 9.54 0.75 13.71
CA PRO A 499 9.30 2.08 14.27
C PRO A 499 7.88 2.27 14.82
N MET A 500 7.77 2.79 16.03
CA MET A 500 6.49 3.16 16.70
C MET A 500 5.85 4.45 16.19
#